data_AF-A0A9W5PMM4-F1
#
_entry.id   AF-A0A9W5PMM4-F1
#
_cell.length_a   1.000
_cell.length_b   1.000
_cell.length_c   1.000
_cell.angle_alpha   90.00
_cell.angle_beta   90.00
_cell.angle_gamma   90.00
#
_symmetry.space_group_name_H-M   'P 1'
#
loop_
_entity.id
_entity.type
_entity.pdbx_description
1 polymer ?
#
loop_
_entity_poly.entity_id
_entity_poly.type
_entity_poly.pdbx_seq_one_letter_code
_entity_poly.pdbx_strand_id
1 'polypeptide(L)'
;MRIKQLKPKVIWKKRMLLTLFIVFGLIIAGVVFWNVSPIPKAFLIKKAFEGGMFVQSNNYKNALKETRIVKDINYNSKFPDGTLDIIYPKNFIGKTPVIFWVHGGGFVGGDKSDITGYAVELAARGYTVININYALAPKRKYPTPVLQLGEAYEYI
;
A
#
# COMPACT_ATOMS: atom_id res chain seq x y z
N MET A 1 -2.83 -9.21 -66.93
CA MET A 1 -2.95 -9.69 -65.53
C MET A 1 -4.08 -8.92 -64.85
N ARG A 2 -5.27 -9.52 -64.67
CA ARG A 2 -6.48 -8.84 -64.12
C ARG A 2 -6.45 -8.91 -62.59
N ILE A 3 -6.21 -7.79 -61.92
CA ILE A 3 -6.38 -7.69 -60.46
C ILE A 3 -7.89 -7.68 -60.18
N LYS A 4 -8.44 -8.76 -59.61
CA LYS A 4 -9.84 -8.80 -59.17
C LYS A 4 -10.02 -7.82 -58.00
N GLN A 5 -10.52 -6.62 -58.27
CA GLN A 5 -10.93 -5.69 -57.23
C GLN A 5 -12.13 -6.27 -56.46
N LEU A 6 -11.96 -6.48 -55.16
CA LEU A 6 -13.04 -6.95 -54.29
C LEU A 6 -14.11 -5.87 -54.16
N LYS A 7 -15.40 -6.27 -54.25
CA LYS A 7 -16.52 -5.33 -54.08
C LYS A 7 -16.43 -4.65 -52.69
N PRO A 8 -16.68 -3.34 -52.57
CA PRO A 8 -16.47 -2.57 -51.33
C PRO A 8 -17.22 -3.15 -50.11
N LYS A 9 -18.40 -3.73 -50.31
CA LYS A 9 -19.20 -4.41 -49.27
C LYS A 9 -18.51 -5.67 -48.70
N VAL A 10 -17.71 -6.38 -49.50
CA VAL A 10 -16.94 -7.56 -49.06
C VAL A 10 -15.71 -7.14 -48.26
N ILE A 11 -15.04 -6.05 -48.68
CA ILE A 11 -13.91 -5.46 -47.94
C ILE A 11 -14.38 -4.97 -46.57
N TRP A 12 -15.52 -4.29 -46.51
CA TRP A 12 -16.10 -3.79 -45.26
C TRP A 12 -16.46 -4.92 -44.28
N LYS A 13 -17.10 -6.00 -44.76
CA LYS A 13 -17.38 -7.18 -43.92
C LYS A 13 -16.11 -7.86 -43.40
N LYS A 14 -15.06 -8.01 -44.22
CA LYS A 14 -13.78 -8.58 -43.80
C LYS A 14 -13.08 -7.73 -42.75
N ARG A 15 -13.07 -6.40 -42.92
CA ARG A 15 -12.53 -5.45 -41.93
C ARG A 15 -13.31 -5.52 -40.62
N MET A 16 -14.64 -5.53 -40.69
CA MET A 16 -15.50 -5.64 -39.51
C MET A 16 -15.27 -6.96 -38.74
N LEU A 17 -15.17 -8.09 -39.44
CA LEU A 17 -14.82 -9.39 -38.84
C LEU A 17 -13.45 -9.37 -38.18
N LEU A 18 -12.43 -8.81 -38.86
CA LEU A 18 -11.09 -8.67 -38.31
C LEU A 18 -11.10 -7.82 -37.04
N THR A 19 -11.81 -6.70 -37.04
CA THR A 19 -11.96 -5.85 -35.86
C THR A 19 -12.64 -6.61 -34.72
N LEU A 20 -13.70 -7.37 -34.99
CA LEU A 20 -14.37 -8.18 -33.97
C LEU A 20 -13.43 -9.25 -33.38
N PHE A 21 -12.62 -9.92 -34.20
CA PHE A 21 -11.63 -10.87 -33.71
C PHE A 21 -10.55 -10.21 -32.84
N ILE A 22 -10.07 -9.02 -33.23
CA ILE A 22 -9.11 -8.25 -32.44
C ILE A 22 -9.72 -7.87 -31.08
N VAL A 23 -10.94 -7.31 -31.09
CA VAL A 23 -11.65 -6.93 -29.87
C VAL A 23 -11.88 -8.15 -28.97
N PHE A 24 -12.31 -9.27 -29.54
CA PHE A 24 -12.50 -10.51 -28.80
C PHE A 24 -11.19 -11.04 -28.19
N GLY A 25 -10.10 -11.00 -28.95
CA GLY A 25 -8.77 -11.35 -28.46
C GLY A 25 -8.31 -10.46 -27.31
N LEU A 26 -8.56 -9.14 -27.39
CA LEU A 26 -8.25 -8.20 -26.31
C LEU A 26 -9.10 -8.45 -25.06
N ILE A 27 -10.38 -8.78 -25.22
CA ILE A 27 -11.26 -9.14 -24.09
C ILE A 27 -10.73 -10.39 -23.41
N ILE A 28 -10.42 -11.46 -24.16
CA ILE A 28 -9.84 -12.69 -23.61
C ILE A 28 -8.53 -12.37 -22.89
N ALA A 29 -7.62 -11.62 -23.51
CA ALA A 29 -6.35 -11.24 -22.89
C ALA A 29 -6.57 -10.47 -21.57
N GLY A 30 -7.54 -9.56 -21.53
CA GLY A 30 -7.92 -8.84 -20.31
C GLY A 30 -8.47 -9.75 -19.22
N VAL A 31 -9.34 -10.70 -19.57
CA VAL A 31 -9.89 -11.70 -18.63
C VAL A 31 -8.78 -12.63 -18.11
N VAL A 32 -7.87 -13.08 -18.98
CA VAL A 32 -6.72 -13.90 -18.57
C VAL A 32 -5.82 -13.10 -17.63
N PHE A 33 -5.48 -11.86 -17.98
CA PHE A 33 -4.68 -11.00 -17.13
C PHE A 33 -5.32 -10.79 -15.75
N TRP A 34 -6.64 -10.56 -15.70
CA TRP A 34 -7.39 -10.40 -14.45
C TRP A 34 -7.36 -11.64 -13.55
N ASN A 35 -7.41 -12.84 -14.15
CA ASN A 35 -7.46 -14.08 -13.40
C ASN A 35 -6.07 -14.59 -12.97
N VAL A 36 -5.04 -14.36 -13.80
CA VAL A 36 -3.69 -14.89 -13.58
C VAL A 36 -2.78 -13.90 -12.84
N SER A 37 -2.91 -12.59 -13.08
CA SER A 37 -2.06 -11.59 -12.45
C SER A 37 -2.62 -11.15 -11.08
N PRO A 38 -1.78 -11.05 -10.04
CA PRO A 38 -2.19 -10.45 -8.78
C PRO A 38 -2.30 -8.92 -8.87
N ILE A 39 -1.74 -8.28 -9.90
CA ILE A 39 -1.59 -6.82 -9.99
C ILE A 39 -2.94 -6.09 -9.93
N PRO A 40 -3.98 -6.47 -10.70
CA PRO A 40 -5.25 -5.75 -10.66
C PRO A 40 -5.93 -5.82 -9.30
N LYS A 41 -5.92 -7.01 -8.67
CA LYS A 41 -6.49 -7.23 -7.34
C LYS A 41 -5.71 -6.47 -6.28
N ALA A 42 -4.39 -6.49 -6.36
CA ALA A 42 -3.52 -5.77 -5.44
C ALA A 42 -3.68 -4.25 -5.55
N PHE A 43 -3.87 -3.74 -6.78
CA PHE A 43 -4.21 -2.34 -7.01
C PHE A 43 -5.53 -1.93 -6.35
N LEU A 44 -6.58 -2.76 -6.49
CA LEU A 44 -7.87 -2.50 -5.83
C LEU A 44 -7.76 -2.50 -4.31
N ILE A 45 -7.03 -3.46 -3.74
CA ILE A 45 -6.77 -3.52 -2.29
C ILE A 45 -6.02 -2.26 -1.86
N LYS A 46 -4.91 -1.91 -2.52
CA LYS A 46 -4.14 -0.72 -2.19
C LYS A 46 -5.02 0.53 -2.19
N LYS A 47 -5.82 0.71 -3.23
CA LYS A 47 -6.76 1.84 -3.35
C LYS A 47 -7.82 1.87 -2.25
N ALA A 48 -8.29 0.70 -1.79
CA ALA A 48 -9.26 0.62 -0.69
C ALA A 48 -8.67 1.04 0.67
N PHE A 49 -7.34 0.98 0.82
CA PHE A 49 -6.62 1.42 2.02
C PHE A 49 -5.93 2.78 1.86
N GLU A 50 -6.03 3.44 0.70
CA GLU A 50 -5.45 4.77 0.50
C GLU A 50 -6.19 5.83 1.33
N GLY A 51 -5.45 6.58 2.15
CA GLY A 51 -5.98 7.70 2.94
C GLY A 51 -6.31 7.36 4.40
N GLY A 52 -6.13 6.11 4.81
CA GLY A 52 -6.33 5.65 6.18
C GLY A 52 -7.78 5.66 6.66
N MET A 53 -8.02 4.98 7.78
CA MET A 53 -9.34 4.88 8.42
C MET A 53 -9.38 5.62 9.77
N PHE A 54 -8.40 6.48 10.03
CA PHE A 54 -8.35 7.24 11.28
C PHE A 54 -9.45 8.29 11.30
N VAL A 55 -10.33 8.19 12.30
CA VAL A 55 -11.31 9.22 12.62
C VAL A 55 -10.73 10.08 13.74
N GLN A 56 -10.50 11.36 13.44
CA GLN A 56 -9.90 12.29 14.38
C GLN A 56 -10.82 12.54 15.59
N SER A 57 -10.31 12.30 16.80
CA SER A 57 -11.05 12.62 18.02
C SER A 57 -11.07 14.13 18.29
N ASN A 58 -12.02 14.56 19.12
CA ASN A 58 -12.13 15.95 19.58
C ASN A 58 -10.85 16.44 20.29
N ASN A 59 -10.09 15.55 20.92
CA ASN A 59 -8.89 15.91 21.69
C ASN A 59 -7.59 15.81 20.88
N TYR A 60 -7.65 15.41 19.60
CA TYR A 60 -6.45 15.15 18.80
C TYR A 60 -5.48 16.33 18.75
N LYS A 61 -5.98 17.58 18.64
CA LYS A 61 -5.12 18.78 18.60
C LYS A 61 -4.31 18.96 19.87
N ASN A 62 -4.86 18.60 21.04
CA ASN A 62 -4.13 18.68 22.30
C ASN A 62 -3.15 17.51 22.42
N ALA A 63 -3.58 16.30 22.06
CA ALA A 63 -2.69 15.14 22.01
C ALA A 63 -1.46 15.40 21.11
N LEU A 64 -1.65 16.02 19.95
CA LEU A 64 -0.56 16.40 19.07
C LEU A 64 0.40 17.42 19.71
N LYS A 65 -0.11 18.38 20.50
CA LYS A 65 0.74 19.34 21.23
C LYS A 65 1.58 18.65 22.30
N GLU A 66 1.09 17.59 22.91
CA GLU A 66 1.74 16.84 23.99
C GLU A 66 2.73 15.77 23.51
N THR A 67 2.83 15.55 22.19
CA THR A 67 3.65 14.47 21.61
C THR A 67 4.76 15.00 20.70
N ARG A 68 5.82 14.21 20.56
CA ARG A 68 6.87 14.37 19.55
C ARG A 68 6.74 13.24 18.54
N ILE A 69 7.01 13.55 17.28
CA ILE A 69 7.01 12.60 16.17
C ILE A 69 8.37 12.73 15.50
N VAL A 70 9.17 11.67 15.50
CA VAL A 70 10.36 11.54 14.66
C VAL A 70 9.97 10.65 13.49
N LYS A 71 10.03 11.19 12.28
CA LYS A 71 9.52 10.53 11.08
C LYS A 71 10.62 9.89 10.24
N ASP A 72 10.22 8.88 9.48
CA ASP A 72 10.97 8.33 8.36
C ASP A 72 12.38 7.85 8.72
N ILE A 73 12.52 7.30 9.93
CA ILE A 73 13.75 6.64 10.35
C ILE A 73 13.91 5.36 9.53
N ASN A 74 15.01 5.25 8.81
CA ASN A 74 15.36 4.00 8.13
C ASN A 74 15.93 3.02 9.17
N TYR A 75 15.27 1.88 9.37
CA TYR A 75 15.73 0.82 10.28
C TYR A 75 16.77 -0.12 9.65
N ASN A 76 17.40 0.30 8.55
CA ASN A 76 18.49 -0.39 7.85
C ASN A 76 18.16 -1.82 7.42
N SER A 77 16.94 -2.01 6.91
CA SER A 77 16.51 -3.29 6.37
C SER A 77 17.42 -3.79 5.25
N LYS A 78 17.58 -5.10 5.14
CA LYS A 78 18.19 -5.75 3.97
C LYS A 78 17.33 -5.59 2.71
N PHE A 79 16.05 -5.23 2.87
CA PHE A 79 15.09 -5.04 1.81
C PHE A 79 14.67 -3.55 1.70
N PRO A 80 14.31 -3.06 0.50
CA PRO A 80 13.86 -1.67 0.34
C PRO A 80 12.54 -1.37 1.06
N ASP A 81 12.19 -0.09 1.08
CA ASP A 81 10.89 0.42 1.54
C ASP A 81 10.63 0.19 3.05
N GLY A 82 11.70 0.09 3.86
CA GLY A 82 11.62 -0.05 5.32
C GLY A 82 11.92 1.25 6.06
N THR A 83 10.89 1.88 6.63
CA THR A 83 11.04 3.05 7.53
C THR A 83 10.12 2.93 8.74
N LEU A 84 10.38 3.69 9.80
CA LEU A 84 9.51 3.79 10.96
C LEU A 84 9.41 5.23 11.46
N ASP A 85 8.35 5.50 12.22
CA ASP A 85 8.18 6.71 13.00
C ASP A 85 8.22 6.36 14.49
N ILE A 86 8.78 7.25 15.30
CA ILE A 86 8.75 7.15 16.77
C ILE A 86 7.88 8.30 17.28
N ILE A 87 6.77 7.95 17.94
CA ILE A 87 5.81 8.90 18.49
C ILE A 87 5.76 8.74 20.01
N TYR A 88 6.09 9.79 20.76
CA TYR A 88 6.29 9.70 22.21
C TYR A 88 5.89 11.00 22.94
N PRO A 89 5.57 10.96 24.25
CA PRO A 89 5.20 12.15 25.02
C PRO A 89 6.34 13.17 25.16
N LYS A 90 6.05 14.47 25.05
CA LYS A 90 7.02 15.56 25.22
C LYS A 90 7.57 15.71 26.63
N ASN A 91 6.70 15.53 27.63
CA ASN A 91 6.95 15.95 29.01
C ASN A 91 7.12 14.75 29.96
N PHE A 92 7.54 13.60 29.45
CA PHE A 92 7.72 12.41 30.27
C PHE A 92 9.17 12.28 30.74
N ILE A 93 9.35 11.98 32.03
CA ILE A 93 10.66 11.74 32.65
C ILE A 93 10.74 10.24 32.96
N GLY A 94 11.71 9.55 32.36
CA GLY A 94 11.94 8.12 32.54
C GLY A 94 11.48 7.26 31.35
N LYS A 95 11.31 5.96 31.58
CA LYS A 95 10.93 4.98 30.55
C LYS A 95 9.41 4.96 30.36
N THR A 96 8.98 4.86 29.10
CA THR A 96 7.56 4.68 28.75
C THR A 96 7.34 3.24 28.24
N PRO A 97 6.14 2.66 28.45
CA PRO A 97 5.77 1.44 27.76
C PRO A 97 5.78 1.66 26.24
N VAL A 98 6.33 0.69 25.51
CA VAL A 98 6.48 0.76 24.05
C VAL A 98 5.40 -0.07 23.37
N ILE A 99 4.75 0.53 22.37
CA ILE A 99 3.82 -0.14 21.45
C ILE A 99 4.50 -0.20 20.10
N PHE A 100 4.81 -1.42 19.63
CA PHE A 100 5.31 -1.65 18.29
C PHE A 100 4.13 -1.93 17.35
N TRP A 101 3.79 -0.97 16.49
CA TRP A 101 2.60 -0.99 15.67
C TRP A 101 2.93 -1.32 14.20
N VAL A 102 2.42 -2.46 13.76
CA VAL A 102 2.39 -2.92 12.37
C VAL A 102 1.01 -2.61 11.77
N HIS A 103 0.94 -1.76 10.76
CA HIS A 103 -0.35 -1.39 10.15
C HIS A 103 -1.02 -2.59 9.44
N GLY A 104 -2.28 -2.43 9.05
CA GLY A 104 -3.05 -3.45 8.35
C GLY A 104 -2.81 -3.47 6.83
N GLY A 105 -3.80 -3.92 6.08
CA GLY A 105 -3.78 -3.89 4.61
C GLY A 105 -3.20 -5.15 3.94
N GLY A 106 -3.06 -6.25 4.70
CA GLY A 106 -2.74 -7.58 4.18
C GLY A 106 -1.38 -7.68 3.49
N PHE A 107 -0.42 -6.84 3.87
CA PHE A 107 0.87 -6.65 3.19
C PHE A 107 0.77 -6.19 1.73
N VAL A 108 -0.37 -5.64 1.33
CA VAL A 108 -0.63 -5.15 -0.04
C VAL A 108 -0.88 -3.63 -0.06
N GLY A 109 -1.55 -3.12 0.97
CA GLY A 109 -1.85 -1.71 1.13
C GLY A 109 -1.57 -1.20 2.54
N GLY A 110 -1.87 0.08 2.74
CA GLY A 110 -1.65 0.79 3.98
C GLY A 110 -0.30 1.50 4.05
N ASP A 111 -0.19 2.41 5.02
CA ASP A 111 1.02 3.13 5.38
C ASP A 111 0.97 3.46 6.89
N LYS A 112 2.13 3.62 7.52
CA LYS A 112 2.25 4.05 8.93
C LYS A 112 1.45 5.34 9.20
N SER A 113 1.34 6.25 8.22
CA SER A 113 0.55 7.48 8.36
C SER A 113 -0.94 7.24 8.57
N ASP A 114 -1.49 6.11 8.11
CA ASP A 114 -2.90 5.75 8.27
C ASP A 114 -3.31 5.58 9.75
N ILE A 115 -2.34 5.29 10.62
CA ILE A 115 -2.54 5.05 12.05
C ILE A 115 -1.82 6.07 12.95
N THR A 116 -1.08 7.02 12.38
CA THR A 116 -0.37 8.05 13.15
C THR A 116 -1.30 8.84 14.06
N GLY A 117 -2.57 9.02 13.66
CA GLY A 117 -3.60 9.62 14.49
C GLY A 117 -3.79 8.92 15.83
N TYR A 118 -3.95 7.59 15.79
CA TYR A 118 -4.04 6.76 16.99
C TYR A 118 -2.74 6.75 17.78
N ALA A 119 -1.58 6.70 17.09
CA ALA A 119 -0.27 6.71 17.73
C ALA A 119 -0.03 7.99 18.56
N VAL A 120 -0.44 9.16 18.04
CA VAL A 120 -0.41 10.44 18.75
C VAL A 120 -1.28 10.40 20.01
N GLU A 121 -2.48 9.85 19.91
CA GLU A 121 -3.39 9.75 21.04
C GLU A 121 -2.92 8.78 22.12
N LEU A 122 -2.23 7.70 21.74
CA LEU A 122 -1.57 6.80 22.69
C LEU A 122 -0.36 7.46 23.34
N ALA A 123 0.43 8.19 22.56
CA ALA A 123 1.60 8.87 23.08
C ALA A 123 1.26 9.99 24.06
N ALA A 124 0.18 10.74 23.83
CA ALA A 124 -0.34 11.71 24.79
C ALA A 124 -0.78 11.05 26.12
N ARG A 125 -1.08 9.74 26.11
CA ARG A 125 -1.41 8.94 27.30
C ARG A 125 -0.20 8.26 27.93
N GLY A 126 1.02 8.60 27.52
CA GLY A 126 2.26 8.13 28.15
C GLY A 126 2.92 6.92 27.50
N TYR A 127 2.53 6.53 26.29
CA TYR A 127 3.16 5.44 25.53
C TYR A 127 4.20 5.97 24.55
N THR A 128 5.22 5.18 24.24
CA THR A 128 6.00 5.38 23.00
C THR A 128 5.47 4.43 21.95
N VAL A 129 5.11 4.94 20.78
CA VAL A 129 4.63 4.15 19.65
C VAL A 129 5.70 4.12 18.57
N ILE A 130 6.18 2.92 18.24
CA ILE A 130 7.02 2.65 17.08
C ILE A 130 6.09 2.24 15.95
N ASN A 131 5.90 3.12 14.98
CA ASN A 131 4.94 2.93 13.91
C ASN A 131 5.68 2.64 12.59
N ILE A 132 5.56 1.43 12.05
CA ILE A 132 6.47 0.96 11.01
C ILE A 132 5.82 0.86 9.64
N ASN A 133 6.59 1.18 8.62
CA ASN A 133 6.38 0.78 7.23
C ASN A 133 7.22 -0.46 6.92
N TYR A 134 6.64 -1.32 6.09
CA TYR A 134 7.27 -2.50 5.53
C TYR A 134 6.92 -2.58 4.05
N ALA A 135 7.67 -3.38 3.32
CA ALA A 135 7.45 -3.54 1.90
C ALA A 135 6.08 -4.15 1.58
N LEU A 136 5.48 -3.69 0.48
CA LEU A 136 4.15 -4.13 0.05
C LEU A 136 4.19 -4.98 -1.22
N ALA A 137 3.32 -5.98 -1.26
CA ALA A 137 2.94 -6.69 -2.45
C ALA A 137 2.14 -5.78 -3.41
N PRO A 138 2.20 -6.04 -4.72
CA PRO A 138 2.89 -7.14 -5.38
C PRO A 138 4.38 -6.85 -5.65
N LYS A 139 4.87 -5.65 -5.34
CA LYS A 139 6.27 -5.22 -5.60
C LYS A 139 7.27 -6.10 -4.84
N ARG A 140 6.95 -6.45 -3.59
CA ARG A 140 7.69 -7.44 -2.80
C ARG A 140 6.79 -8.61 -2.42
N LYS A 141 7.36 -9.81 -2.39
CA LYS A 141 6.62 -11.04 -2.12
C LYS A 141 6.81 -11.43 -0.67
N TYR A 142 5.87 -12.20 -0.13
CA TYR A 142 6.11 -12.97 1.08
C TYR A 142 7.40 -13.80 0.92
N PRO A 143 8.27 -13.90 1.96
CA PRO A 143 8.11 -13.41 3.33
C PRO A 143 8.74 -12.02 3.62
N THR A 144 9.12 -11.24 2.61
CA THR A 144 9.84 -9.95 2.81
C THR A 144 9.24 -9.04 3.88
N PRO A 145 7.91 -8.76 3.90
CA PRO A 145 7.34 -7.86 4.90
C PRO A 145 7.53 -8.39 6.32
N VAL A 146 7.42 -9.71 6.52
CA VAL A 146 7.57 -10.36 7.82
C VAL A 146 9.02 -10.30 8.31
N LEU A 147 9.99 -10.53 7.41
CA LEU A 147 11.41 -10.39 7.73
C LEU A 147 11.73 -8.94 8.16
N GLN A 148 11.13 -7.96 7.48
CA GLN A 148 11.28 -6.55 7.83
C GLN A 148 10.70 -6.20 9.21
N LEU A 149 9.62 -6.86 9.65
CA LEU A 149 9.13 -6.67 11.03
C LEU A 149 10.19 -7.10 12.05
N GLY A 150 10.87 -8.22 11.80
CA GLY A 150 11.97 -8.70 12.64
C GLY A 150 13.17 -7.74 12.66
N GLU A 151 13.60 -7.28 11.48
CA GLU A 151 14.70 -6.30 11.35
C GLU A 151 14.37 -4.96 12.04
N ALA A 152 13.14 -4.49 11.91
CA ALA A 152 12.68 -3.28 12.59
C ALA A 152 12.57 -3.47 14.11
N TYR A 153 12.24 -4.66 14.59
CA TYR A 153 12.23 -4.98 16.02
C TYR A 153 13.65 -5.02 16.59
N GLU A 154 14.60 -5.65 15.89
CA GLU A 154 16.01 -5.71 16.31
C GLU A 154 16.70 -4.33 16.30
N TYR A 155 16.21 -3.40 15.49
CA TYR A 155 16.74 -2.04 15.39
C TYR A 155 16.41 -1.17 16.62
N ILE A 156 15.30 -1.45 17.32
CA ILE A 156 14.79 -0.66 18.45
C ILE A 156 15.39 -1.15 19.77
#